data_AF-A0A822EE72-F1
#
_entry.id   AF-A0A822EE72-F1
#
_cell.length_a   1.000
_cell.length_b   1.000
_cell.length_c   1.000
_cell.angle_alpha   90.00
_cell.angle_beta   90.00
_cell.angle_gamma   90.00
#
_symmetry.space_group_name_H-M   'P 1'
#
loop_
_entity.id
_entity.type
_entity.pdbx_description
1 polymer ?
#
loop_
_entity_poly.entity_id
_entity_poly.type
_entity_poly.pdbx_seq_one_letter_code
_entity_poly.pdbx_strand_id
1 'polypeptide(L)'
;MTPSPNNTLQQQMSVRELSKITNNSSNIDQNYGQSMTFSLQTELTNNSISEEEEKQRRPWFIWIMSIIQVCVFIVELIYSSLLTTRPIETNISLNPLFGPNPYVLINIGASFSPCMHAIDGITNNVSATNFPCPNSPTLTNTGCTLSELCGFNGVSNTPNQWYRFIISIFLHVGIVHILFNLITQLLIAGEIEKKIGVIRIAFIYFASGIFGFILGGNFAPDGLCRVGCSGSLFAIIALSLLDLLYNWKKTENPKIQLTIHIVNIIINFVLGLLPGVDNFSHIGGFVIGLLLGLAILGSPGNLRRHIKPRLSRSTTKEWNNSPWYKKLFCHRQKQWWAWWL
;
A
#
# COMPACT_ATOMS: atom_id res chain seq x y z
N MET A 1 91.09 54.12 -3.32
CA MET A 1 90.69 53.05 -4.27
C MET A 1 89.38 53.50 -4.93
N THR A 2 89.42 53.67 -6.25
CA THR A 2 88.27 53.74 -7.19
C THR A 2 87.40 52.47 -7.12
N PRO A 3 86.21 52.35 -7.75
CA PRO A 3 85.13 53.31 -8.04
C PRO A 3 83.71 52.79 -7.63
N SER A 4 82.68 53.60 -7.89
CA SER A 4 81.22 53.31 -8.02
C SER A 4 80.91 52.64 -9.40
N PRO A 5 79.67 52.37 -9.90
CA PRO A 5 78.33 51.98 -9.37
C PRO A 5 77.70 50.74 -10.12
N ASN A 6 76.43 50.41 -9.82
CA ASN A 6 75.31 50.02 -10.75
C ASN A 6 74.58 48.67 -10.56
N ASN A 7 73.25 48.84 -10.49
CA ASN A 7 72.15 48.13 -11.17
C ASN A 7 71.76 46.69 -10.83
N THR A 8 70.52 46.58 -10.31
CA THR A 8 69.39 45.83 -10.89
C THR A 8 69.72 44.69 -11.86
N LEU A 9 69.44 43.44 -11.47
CA LEU A 9 69.10 42.29 -12.34
C LEU A 9 68.36 41.25 -11.47
N GLN A 10 67.02 41.22 -11.55
CA GLN A 10 66.25 40.24 -12.34
C GLN A 10 66.12 38.86 -11.70
N GLN A 11 64.98 38.72 -11.02
CA GLN A 11 64.20 37.49 -10.89
C GLN A 11 63.96 36.89 -12.28
N GLN A 12 64.68 35.83 -12.64
CA GLN A 12 64.39 35.00 -13.81
C GLN A 12 63.97 33.60 -13.33
N MET A 13 62.71 33.45 -12.92
CA MET A 13 62.00 32.21 -13.21
C MET A 13 61.50 32.32 -14.65
N SER A 14 61.94 31.38 -15.49
CA SER A 14 61.55 31.30 -16.89
C SER A 14 60.03 31.26 -17.04
N VAL A 15 59.48 32.16 -17.86
CA VAL A 15 58.07 32.18 -18.31
C VAL A 15 57.66 30.83 -18.93
N ARG A 16 58.61 30.00 -19.39
CA ARG A 16 58.35 28.64 -19.92
C ARG A 16 58.07 27.59 -18.84
N GLU A 17 58.45 27.81 -17.58
CA GLU A 17 58.18 26.85 -16.49
C GLU A 17 56.83 27.11 -15.83
N LEU A 18 56.48 28.38 -15.61
CA LEU A 18 55.14 28.77 -15.11
C LEU A 18 54.03 28.43 -16.13
N SER A 19 54.27 28.56 -17.43
CA SER A 19 53.28 28.20 -18.47
C SER A 19 53.06 26.69 -18.61
N LYS A 20 54.05 25.87 -18.26
CA LYS A 20 53.90 24.40 -18.25
C LYS A 20 53.10 23.90 -17.05
N ILE A 21 53.23 24.55 -15.90
CA ILE A 21 52.48 24.19 -14.68
C ILE A 21 51.01 24.65 -14.80
N THR A 22 50.75 25.84 -15.34
CA THR A 22 49.37 26.32 -15.57
C THR A 22 48.64 25.55 -16.68
N ASN A 23 49.33 25.13 -17.74
CA ASN A 23 48.74 24.31 -18.82
C ASN A 23 48.48 22.85 -18.42
N ASN A 24 49.17 22.31 -17.41
CA ASN A 24 48.86 20.97 -16.89
C ASN A 24 47.73 21.00 -15.85
N SER A 25 47.60 22.05 -15.03
CA SER A 25 46.47 22.21 -14.11
C SER A 25 45.15 22.39 -14.86
N SER A 26 45.14 23.23 -15.91
CA SER A 26 43.92 23.50 -16.69
C SER A 26 43.39 22.27 -17.44
N ASN A 27 44.27 21.38 -17.92
CA ASN A 27 43.88 20.12 -18.58
C ASN A 27 43.39 19.05 -17.61
N ILE A 28 43.89 19.03 -16.36
CA ILE A 28 43.41 18.11 -15.33
C ILE A 28 42.03 18.57 -14.82
N ASP A 29 41.86 19.87 -14.58
CA ASP A 29 40.58 20.45 -14.13
C ASP A 29 39.48 20.37 -15.21
N GLN A 30 39.82 20.52 -16.49
CA GLN A 30 38.86 20.32 -17.60
C GLN A 30 38.44 18.86 -17.77
N ASN A 31 39.35 17.90 -17.62
CA ASN A 31 39.03 16.47 -17.73
C ASN A 31 38.20 15.97 -16.52
N TYR A 32 38.50 16.45 -15.31
CA TYR A 32 37.67 16.17 -14.12
C TYR A 32 36.30 16.86 -14.23
N GLY A 33 36.24 18.10 -14.71
CA GLY A 33 35.00 18.83 -14.96
C GLY A 33 34.12 18.19 -16.04
N GLN A 34 34.71 17.70 -17.14
CA GLN A 34 34.00 16.95 -18.19
C GLN A 34 33.52 15.58 -17.71
N SER A 35 34.33 14.86 -16.93
CA SER A 35 33.95 13.56 -16.36
C SER A 35 32.80 13.70 -15.36
N MET A 36 32.85 14.73 -14.50
CA MET A 36 31.82 15.02 -13.51
C MET A 36 30.52 15.49 -14.18
N THR A 37 30.58 16.40 -15.16
CA THR A 37 29.40 16.86 -15.92
C THR A 37 28.79 15.74 -16.75
N PHE A 38 29.59 14.87 -17.36
CA PHE A 38 29.08 13.68 -18.07
C PHE A 38 28.41 12.69 -17.10
N SER A 39 28.98 12.47 -15.91
CA SER A 39 28.37 11.59 -14.89
C SER A 39 27.04 12.14 -14.36
N LEU A 40 26.96 13.46 -14.12
CA LEU A 40 25.75 14.15 -13.70
C LEU A 40 24.69 14.15 -14.80
N GLN A 41 25.08 14.42 -16.06
CA GLN A 41 24.17 14.38 -17.20
C GLN A 41 23.62 12.96 -17.41
N THR A 42 24.47 11.94 -17.25
CA THR A 42 24.06 10.53 -17.35
C THR A 42 23.14 10.12 -16.19
N GLU A 43 23.34 10.68 -15.00
CA GLU A 43 22.46 10.41 -13.84
C GLU A 43 21.11 11.12 -13.97
N LEU A 44 21.10 12.36 -14.48
CA LEU A 44 19.89 13.12 -14.79
C LEU A 44 19.07 12.44 -15.89
N THR A 45 19.70 11.99 -16.98
CA THR A 45 18.99 11.28 -18.07
C THR A 45 18.50 9.91 -17.63
N ASN A 46 19.26 9.17 -16.82
CA ASN A 46 18.78 7.88 -16.29
C ASN A 46 17.61 8.06 -15.31
N ASN A 47 17.62 9.12 -14.50
CA ASN A 47 16.50 9.43 -13.61
C ASN A 47 15.25 9.80 -14.43
N SER A 48 15.38 10.66 -15.44
CA SER A 48 14.25 11.04 -16.29
C SER A 48 13.66 9.87 -17.06
N ILE A 49 14.51 8.98 -17.62
CA ILE A 49 14.06 7.75 -18.30
C ILE A 49 13.34 6.83 -17.30
N SER A 50 13.85 6.70 -16.08
CA SER A 50 13.23 5.84 -15.06
C SER A 50 11.86 6.35 -14.59
N GLU A 51 11.68 7.68 -14.51
CA GLU A 51 10.41 8.32 -14.18
C GLU A 51 9.40 8.18 -15.32
N GLU A 52 9.85 8.30 -16.58
CA GLU A 52 9.00 8.05 -17.75
C GLU A 52 8.56 6.58 -17.86
N GLU A 53 9.49 5.64 -17.64
CA GLU A 53 9.19 4.21 -17.61
C GLU A 53 8.18 3.86 -16.51
N GLU A 54 8.27 4.48 -15.34
CA GLU A 54 7.31 4.32 -14.24
C GLU A 54 5.94 4.86 -14.64
N LYS A 55 5.88 6.06 -15.22
CA LYS A 55 4.65 6.70 -15.69
C LYS A 55 3.95 5.88 -16.78
N GLN A 56 4.70 5.13 -17.57
CA GLN A 56 4.18 4.30 -18.65
C GLN A 56 3.63 2.93 -18.19
N ARG A 57 3.97 2.48 -16.98
CA ARG A 57 3.42 1.23 -16.42
C ARG A 57 1.92 1.36 -16.16
N ARG A 58 1.16 0.33 -16.53
CA ARG A 58 -0.28 0.26 -16.24
C ARG A 58 -0.51 -0.45 -14.90
N PRO A 59 -1.37 0.10 -14.01
CA PRO A 59 -1.65 -0.50 -12.71
C PRO A 59 -2.68 -1.63 -12.82
N TRP A 60 -2.28 -2.74 -13.44
CA TRP A 60 -3.17 -3.87 -13.76
C TRP A 60 -3.87 -4.45 -12.55
N PHE A 61 -3.17 -4.62 -11.42
CA PHE A 61 -3.77 -5.20 -10.22
C PHE A 61 -4.90 -4.31 -9.71
N ILE A 62 -4.67 -3.00 -9.61
CA ILE A 62 -5.67 -2.04 -9.15
C ILE A 62 -6.88 -1.99 -10.08
N TRP A 63 -6.69 -2.00 -11.40
CA TRP A 63 -7.81 -2.07 -12.35
C TRP A 63 -8.62 -3.35 -12.21
N ILE A 64 -7.96 -4.51 -12.12
CA ILE A 64 -8.63 -5.80 -11.95
C ILE A 64 -9.42 -5.81 -10.63
N MET A 65 -8.81 -5.37 -9.53
CA MET A 65 -9.48 -5.30 -8.22
C MET A 65 -10.68 -4.37 -8.23
N SER A 66 -10.59 -3.21 -8.87
CA SER A 66 -11.71 -2.28 -9.02
C SER A 66 -12.88 -2.90 -9.80
N ILE A 67 -12.59 -3.62 -10.89
CA ILE A 67 -13.63 -4.34 -11.66
C ILE A 67 -14.29 -5.41 -10.79
N ILE A 68 -13.49 -6.22 -10.08
CA ILE A 68 -14.01 -7.26 -9.17
C ILE A 68 -14.93 -6.63 -8.12
N GLN A 69 -14.53 -5.52 -7.49
CA GLN A 69 -15.34 -4.84 -6.47
C GLN A 69 -16.66 -4.32 -7.02
N VAL A 70 -16.66 -3.74 -8.23
CA VAL A 70 -17.90 -3.32 -8.88
C VAL A 70 -18.81 -4.51 -9.17
N CYS A 71 -18.25 -5.61 -9.69
CA CYS A 71 -19.03 -6.83 -9.94
C CYS A 71 -19.62 -7.41 -8.65
N VAL A 72 -18.82 -7.51 -7.58
CA VAL A 72 -19.27 -8.00 -6.28
C VAL A 72 -20.36 -7.09 -5.71
N PHE A 73 -20.20 -5.77 -5.82
CA PHE A 73 -21.22 -4.83 -5.35
C PHE A 73 -22.55 -4.95 -6.12
N ILE A 74 -22.52 -5.22 -7.42
CA ILE A 74 -23.74 -5.52 -8.19
C ILE A 74 -24.40 -6.79 -7.65
N VAL A 75 -23.61 -7.83 -7.35
CA VAL A 75 -24.12 -9.07 -6.74
C VAL A 75 -24.73 -8.81 -5.36
N GLU A 76 -24.11 -7.96 -4.53
CA GLU A 76 -24.65 -7.57 -3.22
C GLU A 76 -26.04 -6.93 -3.34
N LEU A 77 -26.23 -6.02 -4.31
CA LEU A 77 -27.52 -5.37 -4.56
C LEU A 77 -28.58 -6.38 -5.06
N ILE A 78 -28.18 -7.32 -5.92
CA ILE A 78 -29.08 -8.39 -6.39
C ILE A 78 -29.52 -9.27 -5.20
N TYR A 79 -28.59 -9.74 -4.38
CA TYR A 79 -28.90 -10.55 -3.20
C TYR A 79 -29.78 -9.81 -2.20
N SER A 80 -29.52 -8.53 -1.96
CA SER A 80 -30.38 -7.69 -1.13
C SER A 80 -31.79 -7.62 -1.71
N SER A 81 -31.93 -7.38 -3.01
CA SER A 81 -33.24 -7.35 -3.68
C SER A 81 -34.00 -8.67 -3.58
N LEU A 82 -33.31 -9.81 -3.61
CA LEU A 82 -33.93 -11.12 -3.49
C LEU A 82 -34.42 -11.42 -2.06
N LEU A 83 -33.66 -11.00 -1.06
CA LEU A 83 -33.96 -11.32 0.35
C LEU A 83 -34.92 -10.34 1.01
N THR A 84 -34.78 -9.03 0.76
CA THR A 84 -35.56 -7.98 1.45
C THR A 84 -36.60 -7.32 0.54
N THR A 85 -36.72 -7.76 -0.72
CA THR A 85 -37.49 -7.12 -1.81
C THR A 85 -37.00 -5.73 -2.23
N ARG A 86 -35.91 -5.22 -1.62
CA ARG A 86 -35.32 -3.91 -1.91
C ARG A 86 -33.81 -4.03 -2.12
N PRO A 87 -33.26 -3.53 -3.24
CA PRO A 87 -31.81 -3.56 -3.48
C PRO A 87 -31.05 -2.61 -2.55
N ILE A 88 -31.67 -1.48 -2.19
CA ILE A 88 -31.08 -0.42 -1.37
C ILE A 88 -31.94 -0.21 -0.14
N GLU A 89 -31.30 -0.21 1.02
CA GLU A 89 -31.94 0.14 2.29
C GLU A 89 -32.06 1.66 2.42
N THR A 90 -33.29 2.14 2.65
CA THR A 90 -33.57 3.58 2.81
C THR A 90 -33.66 3.99 4.28
N ASN A 91 -33.67 3.03 5.21
CA ASN A 91 -33.59 3.34 6.64
C ASN A 91 -32.18 3.81 7.01
N ILE A 92 -32.05 5.13 7.20
CA ILE A 92 -30.80 5.78 7.60
C ILE A 92 -30.25 5.22 8.93
N SER A 93 -31.14 4.80 9.83
CA SER A 93 -30.73 4.19 11.12
C SER A 93 -30.07 2.81 10.95
N LEU A 94 -30.31 2.15 9.82
CA LEU A 94 -29.86 0.78 9.55
C LEU A 94 -28.66 0.78 8.59
N ASN A 95 -28.69 1.61 7.56
CA ASN A 95 -27.55 1.85 6.67
C ASN A 95 -27.57 3.29 6.12
N PRO A 96 -26.68 4.18 6.59
CA PRO A 96 -26.65 5.57 6.13
C PRO A 96 -25.96 5.76 4.77
N LEU A 97 -25.31 4.72 4.21
CA LEU A 97 -24.43 4.83 3.04
C LEU A 97 -25.09 4.41 1.72
N PHE A 98 -26.43 4.31 1.71
CA PHE A 98 -27.27 3.97 0.55
C PHE A 98 -26.79 2.68 -0.13
N GLY A 99 -27.01 1.54 0.53
CA GLY A 99 -26.55 0.24 0.05
C GLY A 99 -27.41 -0.93 0.51
N PRO A 100 -26.90 -2.16 0.35
CA PRO A 100 -27.63 -3.36 0.75
C PRO A 100 -27.84 -3.40 2.27
N ASN A 101 -28.76 -4.26 2.70
CA ASN A 101 -29.02 -4.46 4.12
C ASN A 101 -27.78 -5.12 4.81
N PRO A 102 -27.26 -4.60 5.94
CA PRO A 102 -26.12 -5.15 6.67
C PRO A 102 -26.31 -6.60 7.11
N TYR A 103 -27.54 -7.06 7.37
CA TYR A 103 -27.80 -8.46 7.71
C TYR A 103 -27.64 -9.37 6.49
N VAL A 104 -27.98 -8.87 5.30
CA VAL A 104 -27.66 -9.55 4.03
C VAL A 104 -26.15 -9.59 3.83
N LEU A 105 -25.44 -8.50 4.09
CA LEU A 105 -23.97 -8.46 4.01
C LEU A 105 -23.32 -9.49 4.95
N ILE A 106 -23.80 -9.61 6.19
CA ILE A 106 -23.34 -10.66 7.12
C ILE A 106 -23.62 -12.05 6.51
N ASN A 107 -24.81 -12.28 5.97
CA ASN A 107 -25.16 -13.58 5.39
C ASN A 107 -24.26 -13.99 4.21
N ILE A 108 -23.84 -13.03 3.38
CA ILE A 108 -22.99 -13.30 2.20
C ILE A 108 -21.47 -13.21 2.48
N GLY A 109 -21.05 -12.90 3.71
CA GLY A 109 -19.66 -13.10 4.12
C GLY A 109 -18.94 -11.90 4.75
N ALA A 110 -19.67 -10.84 5.14
CA ALA A 110 -19.08 -9.72 5.85
C ALA A 110 -18.46 -10.13 7.20
N SER A 111 -17.49 -9.36 7.66
CA SER A 111 -16.78 -9.64 8.90
C SER A 111 -17.70 -9.30 10.07
N PHE A 112 -18.00 -10.32 10.85
CA PHE A 112 -18.94 -10.27 11.97
C PHE A 112 -18.44 -11.20 13.08
N SER A 113 -17.99 -10.62 14.19
CA SER A 113 -17.27 -11.34 15.25
C SER A 113 -18.01 -12.60 15.75
N PRO A 114 -19.33 -12.56 16.00
CA PRO A 114 -20.08 -13.76 16.41
C PRO A 114 -20.09 -14.93 15.42
N CYS A 115 -19.86 -14.69 14.13
CA CYS A 115 -19.73 -15.78 13.14
C CYS A 115 -18.30 -16.38 13.09
N MET A 116 -17.32 -15.70 13.69
CA MET A 116 -15.89 -15.95 13.45
C MET A 116 -15.17 -16.51 14.66
N HIS A 117 -15.59 -16.16 15.87
CA HIS A 117 -15.09 -16.74 17.12
C HIS A 117 -16.19 -16.75 18.19
N ALA A 118 -15.97 -17.54 19.24
CA ALA A 118 -16.90 -17.63 20.35
C ALA A 118 -16.82 -16.38 21.24
N ILE A 119 -17.97 -15.76 21.49
CA ILE A 119 -18.14 -14.61 22.39
C ILE A 119 -19.07 -15.03 23.51
N ASP A 120 -18.62 -14.80 24.76
CA ASP A 120 -19.37 -15.11 25.95
C ASP A 120 -20.70 -14.34 25.99
N GLY A 121 -21.78 -15.05 26.27
CA GLY A 121 -23.14 -14.48 26.32
C GLY A 121 -23.84 -14.31 24.96
N ILE A 122 -23.12 -14.45 23.83
CA ILE A 122 -23.70 -14.41 22.48
C ILE A 122 -23.72 -15.81 21.87
N THR A 123 -22.55 -16.45 21.79
CA THR A 123 -22.38 -17.75 21.11
C THR A 123 -22.68 -18.94 22.02
N ASN A 124 -22.86 -18.72 23.32
CA ASN A 124 -23.17 -19.77 24.30
C ASN A 124 -24.61 -20.29 24.17
N ASN A 125 -25.49 -19.55 23.48
CA ASN A 125 -26.87 -19.94 23.20
C ASN A 125 -27.18 -19.78 21.72
N VAL A 126 -26.52 -20.56 20.86
CA VAL A 126 -26.65 -20.50 19.38
C VAL A 126 -28.10 -20.72 18.91
N SER A 127 -28.91 -21.40 19.71
CA SER A 127 -30.35 -21.63 19.46
C SER A 127 -31.24 -20.44 19.84
N ALA A 128 -30.70 -19.38 20.45
CA ALA A 128 -31.47 -18.19 20.76
C ALA A 128 -31.84 -17.41 19.48
N THR A 129 -33.13 -17.19 19.30
CA THR A 129 -33.72 -16.45 18.16
C THR A 129 -33.72 -14.95 18.41
N ASN A 130 -32.57 -14.40 18.81
CA ASN A 130 -32.45 -12.99 19.19
C ASN A 130 -31.81 -12.13 18.08
N PHE A 131 -31.45 -12.75 16.95
CA PHE A 131 -30.78 -12.05 15.87
C PHE A 131 -31.78 -11.55 14.82
N PRO A 132 -31.50 -10.38 14.23
CA PRO A 132 -32.26 -9.88 13.10
C PRO A 132 -32.09 -10.79 11.89
N CYS A 133 -33.19 -11.09 11.21
CA CYS A 133 -33.18 -11.96 10.05
C CYS A 133 -32.66 -11.23 8.79
N PRO A 134 -31.88 -11.89 7.90
CA PRO A 134 -31.40 -11.30 6.66
C PRO A 134 -32.49 -10.83 5.70
N ASN A 135 -33.67 -11.45 5.76
CA ASN A 135 -34.84 -11.09 4.96
C ASN A 135 -35.67 -9.93 5.55
N SER A 136 -35.34 -9.46 6.76
CA SER A 136 -36.09 -8.38 7.40
C SER A 136 -35.58 -7.00 6.99
N PRO A 137 -36.46 -6.11 6.49
CA PRO A 137 -36.11 -4.71 6.22
C PRO A 137 -36.11 -3.83 7.49
N THR A 138 -36.49 -4.37 8.66
CA THR A 138 -36.58 -3.61 9.91
C THR A 138 -35.75 -4.24 11.04
N LEU A 139 -35.31 -3.38 11.97
CA LEU A 139 -34.57 -3.74 13.19
C LEU A 139 -35.41 -4.58 14.19
N THR A 140 -36.72 -4.65 14.01
CA THR A 140 -37.67 -5.21 14.98
C THR A 140 -37.95 -6.69 14.80
N ASN A 141 -37.68 -7.27 13.63
CA ASN A 141 -37.84 -8.72 13.43
C ASN A 141 -36.59 -9.46 13.93
N THR A 142 -36.51 -9.57 15.26
CA THR A 142 -35.61 -10.51 15.93
C THR A 142 -36.35 -11.84 16.05
N GLY A 143 -35.74 -12.89 15.51
CA GLY A 143 -36.39 -14.19 15.36
C GLY A 143 -35.55 -15.24 14.67
N CYS A 144 -34.38 -14.86 14.13
CA CYS A 144 -33.45 -15.78 13.52
C CYS A 144 -32.38 -16.23 14.52
N THR A 145 -31.94 -17.46 14.32
CA THR A 145 -30.76 -18.01 14.97
C THR A 145 -29.49 -17.36 14.41
N LEU A 146 -28.40 -17.44 15.16
CA LEU A 146 -27.10 -16.96 14.69
C LEU A 146 -26.66 -17.68 13.40
N SER A 147 -27.01 -18.97 13.25
CA SER A 147 -26.71 -19.75 12.06
C SER A 147 -27.39 -19.22 10.80
N GLU A 148 -28.65 -18.80 10.90
CA GLU A 148 -29.38 -18.20 9.77
C GLU A 148 -28.80 -16.84 9.38
N LEU A 149 -28.41 -16.02 10.36
CA LEU A 149 -27.76 -14.73 10.10
C LEU A 149 -26.38 -14.92 9.45
N CYS A 150 -25.56 -15.82 9.99
CA CYS A 150 -24.22 -16.09 9.45
C CYS A 150 -24.27 -16.72 8.06
N GLY A 151 -25.26 -17.54 7.73
CA GLY A 151 -25.23 -18.28 6.46
C GLY A 151 -24.03 -19.24 6.37
N PHE A 152 -23.63 -19.63 5.15
CA PHE A 152 -22.55 -20.60 4.90
C PHE A 152 -22.65 -21.92 5.69
N ASN A 153 -23.83 -22.55 5.67
CA ASN A 153 -24.19 -23.74 6.47
C ASN A 153 -24.30 -23.49 7.99
N GLY A 154 -24.33 -22.23 8.42
CA GLY A 154 -24.53 -21.83 9.80
C GLY A 154 -23.25 -21.85 10.65
N VAL A 155 -23.44 -21.74 11.97
CA VAL A 155 -22.35 -21.76 12.96
C VAL A 155 -22.67 -22.75 14.08
N SER A 156 -21.63 -23.38 14.61
CA SER A 156 -21.71 -24.21 15.82
C SER A 156 -21.41 -23.38 17.07
N ASN A 157 -21.39 -24.01 18.24
CA ASN A 157 -20.97 -23.37 19.51
C ASN A 157 -19.52 -22.84 19.47
N THR A 158 -18.72 -23.27 18.48
CA THR A 158 -17.38 -22.75 18.20
C THR A 158 -17.32 -22.20 16.77
N PRO A 159 -17.77 -20.95 16.54
CA PRO A 159 -17.77 -20.36 15.20
C PRO A 159 -16.36 -20.34 14.59
N ASN A 160 -16.24 -20.62 13.29
CA ASN A 160 -14.96 -20.69 12.59
C ASN A 160 -15.08 -20.24 11.12
N GLN A 161 -15.71 -19.10 10.87
CA GLN A 161 -15.84 -18.54 9.52
C GLN A 161 -14.71 -17.54 9.22
N TRP A 162 -13.45 -17.96 9.39
CA TRP A 162 -12.25 -17.12 9.24
C TRP A 162 -12.11 -16.49 7.85
N TYR A 163 -12.64 -17.14 6.80
CA TYR A 163 -12.61 -16.65 5.43
C TYR A 163 -13.33 -15.31 5.25
N ARG A 164 -14.19 -14.92 6.20
CA ARG A 164 -14.82 -13.59 6.23
C ARG A 164 -13.80 -12.45 6.27
N PHE A 165 -12.61 -12.65 6.84
CA PHE A 165 -11.53 -11.65 6.78
C PHE A 165 -11.08 -11.35 5.34
N ILE A 166 -11.23 -12.31 4.42
CA ILE A 166 -10.86 -12.16 3.01
C ILE A 166 -12.04 -11.66 2.20
N ILE A 167 -13.22 -12.30 2.35
CA ILE A 167 -14.43 -11.96 1.58
C ILE A 167 -14.82 -10.49 1.83
N SER A 168 -14.70 -10.01 3.06
CA SER A 168 -15.07 -8.64 3.45
C SER A 168 -14.30 -7.56 2.70
N ILE A 169 -13.10 -7.86 2.18
CA ILE A 169 -12.30 -6.91 1.39
C ILE A 169 -13.04 -6.51 0.11
N PHE A 170 -13.87 -7.39 -0.43
CA PHE A 170 -14.60 -7.17 -1.68
C PHE A 170 -15.99 -6.57 -1.48
N LEU A 171 -16.59 -6.78 -0.30
CA LEU A 171 -17.94 -6.33 0.02
C LEU A 171 -18.00 -4.82 0.30
N HIS A 172 -19.12 -4.17 0.02
CA HIS A 172 -19.29 -2.73 0.23
C HIS A 172 -20.65 -2.36 0.83
N VAL A 173 -20.61 -1.63 1.94
CA VAL A 173 -21.85 -1.22 2.64
C VAL A 173 -22.77 -0.30 1.84
N GLY A 174 -22.29 0.36 0.79
CA GLY A 174 -23.16 1.15 -0.09
C GLY A 174 -22.47 1.95 -1.17
N ILE A 175 -23.26 2.68 -1.95
CA ILE A 175 -22.82 3.38 -3.17
C ILE A 175 -21.76 4.44 -2.86
N VAL A 176 -21.99 5.23 -1.81
CA VAL A 176 -21.04 6.27 -1.38
C VAL A 176 -19.71 5.64 -0.98
N HIS A 177 -19.77 4.52 -0.25
CA HIS A 177 -18.58 3.82 0.23
C HIS A 177 -17.74 3.24 -0.91
N ILE A 178 -18.36 2.52 -1.86
CA ILE A 178 -17.62 1.98 -3.01
C ILE A 178 -17.05 3.10 -3.88
N LEU A 179 -17.76 4.22 -4.06
CA LEU A 179 -17.26 5.35 -4.85
C LEU A 179 -15.98 5.94 -4.24
N PHE A 180 -15.97 6.21 -2.94
CA PHE A 180 -14.78 6.72 -2.25
C PHE A 180 -13.61 5.72 -2.30
N ASN A 181 -13.89 4.42 -2.11
CA ASN A 181 -12.88 3.38 -2.22
C ASN A 181 -12.30 3.30 -3.63
N LEU A 182 -13.12 3.31 -4.67
CA LEU A 182 -12.68 3.26 -6.07
C LEU A 182 -11.87 4.50 -6.47
N ILE A 183 -12.29 5.70 -6.07
CA ILE A 183 -11.53 6.94 -6.32
C ILE A 183 -10.15 6.84 -5.68
N THR A 184 -10.09 6.50 -4.39
CA THR A 184 -8.83 6.36 -3.64
C THR A 184 -7.94 5.26 -4.22
N GLN A 185 -8.53 4.14 -4.58
CA GLN A 185 -7.85 2.99 -5.17
C GLN A 185 -7.26 3.33 -6.55
N LEU A 186 -8.04 3.93 -7.45
CA LEU A 186 -7.56 4.27 -8.79
C LEU A 186 -6.52 5.40 -8.78
N LEU A 187 -6.69 6.40 -7.91
CA LEU A 187 -5.79 7.57 -7.86
C LEU A 187 -4.51 7.31 -7.06
N ILE A 188 -4.61 6.74 -5.86
CA ILE A 188 -3.45 6.60 -4.98
C ILE A 188 -2.80 5.23 -5.18
N ALA A 189 -3.60 4.15 -5.13
CA ALA A 189 -3.04 2.81 -5.26
C ALA A 189 -2.49 2.55 -6.66
N GLY A 190 -3.13 3.12 -7.70
CA GLY A 190 -2.64 3.05 -9.07
C GLY A 190 -1.23 3.65 -9.23
N GLU A 191 -0.96 4.80 -8.61
CA GLU A 191 0.38 5.42 -8.66
C GLU A 191 1.41 4.61 -7.85
N ILE A 192 1.03 4.09 -6.69
CA ILE A 192 1.91 3.22 -5.89
C ILE A 192 2.21 1.91 -6.63
N GLU A 193 1.25 1.31 -7.34
CA GLU A 193 1.47 0.09 -8.13
C GLU A 193 2.53 0.31 -9.21
N LYS A 194 2.52 1.45 -9.89
CA LYS A 194 3.52 1.79 -10.91
C LYS A 194 4.94 1.81 -10.33
N LYS A 195 5.08 2.34 -9.12
CA LYS A 195 6.35 2.43 -8.35
C LYS A 195 6.86 1.06 -7.91
N ILE A 196 6.04 0.30 -7.18
CA ILE A 196 6.50 -0.91 -6.48
C ILE A 196 6.24 -2.21 -7.27
N GLY A 197 5.39 -2.15 -8.29
CA GLY A 197 5.01 -3.28 -9.13
C GLY A 197 3.85 -4.12 -8.57
N VAL A 198 3.17 -4.80 -9.50
CA VAL A 198 1.94 -5.60 -9.31
C VAL A 198 2.02 -6.57 -8.12
N ILE A 199 3.08 -7.38 -8.04
CA ILE A 199 3.18 -8.45 -7.03
C ILE A 199 3.30 -7.87 -5.61
N ARG A 200 4.07 -6.79 -5.46
CA ARG A 200 4.31 -6.18 -4.15
C ARG A 200 3.07 -5.48 -3.64
N ILE A 201 2.39 -4.72 -4.52
CA ILE A 201 1.15 -4.07 -4.11
C ILE A 201 0.06 -5.09 -3.80
N ALA A 202 -0.05 -6.19 -4.57
CA ALA A 202 -1.03 -7.23 -4.32
C ALA A 202 -0.81 -7.88 -2.94
N PHE A 203 0.44 -8.22 -2.59
CA PHE A 203 0.76 -8.78 -1.30
C PHE A 203 0.42 -7.83 -0.15
N ILE A 204 0.81 -6.56 -0.26
CA ILE A 204 0.51 -5.54 0.76
C ILE A 204 -1.00 -5.38 0.90
N TYR A 205 -1.72 -5.22 -0.21
CA TYR A 205 -3.15 -5.00 -0.26
C TYR A 205 -3.93 -6.09 0.48
N PHE A 206 -3.66 -7.36 0.17
CA PHE A 206 -4.36 -8.47 0.83
C PHE A 206 -3.91 -8.65 2.28
N ALA A 207 -2.60 -8.59 2.56
CA ALA A 207 -2.11 -8.76 3.92
C ALA A 207 -2.67 -7.69 4.86
N SER A 208 -2.59 -6.41 4.48
CA SER A 208 -3.11 -5.33 5.31
C SER A 208 -4.64 -5.34 5.42
N GLY A 209 -5.36 -5.76 4.37
CA GLY A 209 -6.81 -5.93 4.44
C GLY A 209 -7.21 -7.01 5.46
N ILE A 210 -6.57 -8.17 5.39
CA ILE A 210 -6.83 -9.30 6.30
C ILE A 210 -6.46 -8.91 7.74
N PHE A 211 -5.24 -8.41 7.97
CA PHE A 211 -4.81 -8.02 9.32
C PHE A 211 -5.57 -6.80 9.85
N GLY A 212 -6.05 -5.92 8.97
CA GLY A 212 -7.02 -4.88 9.31
C GLY A 212 -8.27 -5.50 9.92
N PHE A 213 -8.95 -6.39 9.19
CA PHE A 213 -10.15 -7.04 9.73
C PHE A 213 -9.88 -7.92 10.95
N ILE A 214 -8.70 -8.51 11.10
CA ILE A 214 -8.31 -9.20 12.33
C ILE A 214 -8.32 -8.20 13.51
N LEU A 215 -7.71 -7.02 13.35
CA LEU A 215 -7.72 -6.00 14.40
C LEU A 215 -9.16 -5.51 14.66
N GLY A 216 -9.93 -5.26 13.60
CA GLY A 216 -11.35 -4.90 13.69
C GLY A 216 -12.18 -5.93 14.45
N GLY A 217 -12.04 -7.21 14.13
CA GLY A 217 -12.80 -8.30 14.77
C GLY A 217 -12.46 -8.54 16.23
N ASN A 218 -11.28 -8.11 16.71
CA ASN A 218 -10.86 -8.27 18.10
C ASN A 218 -11.16 -7.06 18.98
N PHE A 219 -11.18 -5.85 18.42
CA PHE A 219 -11.22 -4.61 19.21
C PHE A 219 -12.45 -3.73 18.95
N ALA A 220 -13.15 -3.92 17.83
CA ALA A 220 -14.37 -3.19 17.56
C ALA A 220 -15.61 -3.94 18.10
N PRO A 221 -16.73 -3.25 18.39
CA PRO A 221 -17.91 -3.87 19.02
C PRO A 221 -18.52 -5.06 18.24
N ASP A 222 -18.86 -6.15 18.94
CA ASP A 222 -19.24 -7.44 18.33
C ASP A 222 -20.52 -7.44 17.50
N GLY A 223 -21.38 -6.42 17.62
CA GLY A 223 -22.66 -6.32 16.91
C GLY A 223 -22.60 -5.68 15.51
N LEU A 224 -21.42 -5.27 15.04
CA LEU A 224 -21.30 -4.48 13.81
C LEU A 224 -20.85 -5.32 12.60
N CYS A 225 -21.52 -5.14 11.47
CA CYS A 225 -21.07 -5.66 10.18
C CYS A 225 -19.91 -4.81 9.64
N ARG A 226 -18.84 -5.45 9.17
CA ARG A 226 -17.63 -4.78 8.65
C ARG A 226 -17.30 -5.27 7.26
N VAL A 227 -17.10 -4.33 6.34
CA VAL A 227 -16.83 -4.60 4.92
C VAL A 227 -15.96 -3.50 4.32
N GLY A 228 -15.38 -3.77 3.15
CA GLY A 228 -14.67 -2.81 2.32
C GLY A 228 -13.18 -3.08 2.25
N CYS A 229 -12.58 -2.64 1.15
CA CYS A 229 -11.13 -2.68 0.98
C CYS A 229 -10.38 -1.55 1.69
N SER A 230 -11.09 -0.71 2.45
CA SER A 230 -10.52 0.50 3.04
C SER A 230 -9.32 0.21 3.94
N GLY A 231 -9.29 -0.91 4.69
CA GLY A 231 -8.08 -1.33 5.42
C GLY A 231 -6.84 -1.49 4.49
N SER A 232 -7.03 -2.05 3.30
CA SER A 232 -5.99 -2.12 2.27
C SER A 232 -5.59 -0.75 1.72
N LEU A 233 -6.55 0.17 1.59
CA LEU A 233 -6.29 1.54 1.12
C LEU A 233 -5.54 2.37 2.15
N PHE A 234 -5.84 2.22 3.45
CA PHE A 234 -5.06 2.85 4.53
C PHE A 234 -3.61 2.37 4.54
N ALA A 235 -3.36 1.10 4.20
CA ALA A 235 -2.00 0.60 4.00
C ALA A 235 -1.30 1.31 2.83
N ILE A 236 -2.01 1.53 1.72
CA ILE A 236 -1.48 2.26 0.57
C ILE A 236 -1.20 3.73 0.91
N ILE A 237 -2.04 4.38 1.72
CA ILE A 237 -1.79 5.73 2.25
C ILE A 237 -0.50 5.73 3.10
N ALA A 238 -0.32 4.74 3.97
CA ALA A 238 0.92 4.54 4.72
C ALA A 238 2.14 4.35 3.80
N LEU A 239 2.01 3.58 2.71
CA LEU A 239 3.06 3.44 1.71
C LEU A 239 3.39 4.76 1.00
N SER A 240 2.37 5.54 0.65
CA SER A 240 2.57 6.85 0.03
C SER A 240 3.29 7.82 0.98
N LEU A 241 2.99 7.75 2.28
CA LEU A 241 3.72 8.51 3.29
C LEU A 241 5.18 8.05 3.38
N LEU A 242 5.45 6.74 3.40
CA LEU A 242 6.81 6.22 3.39
C LEU A 242 7.58 6.63 2.13
N ASP A 243 6.95 6.60 0.96
CA ASP A 243 7.55 7.03 -0.30
C ASP A 243 7.97 8.50 -0.26
N LEU A 244 7.12 9.39 0.29
CA LEU A 244 7.46 10.79 0.53
C LEU A 244 8.67 10.94 1.47
N LEU A 245 8.69 10.17 2.57
CA LEU A 245 9.78 10.24 3.55
C LEU A 245 11.11 9.74 2.96
N TYR A 246 11.10 8.68 2.16
CA TYR A 246 12.30 8.18 1.50
C TYR A 246 12.82 9.11 0.40
N ASN A 247 11.92 9.78 -0.31
CA ASN A 247 12.26 10.71 -1.39
C ASN A 247 12.31 12.17 -0.95
N TRP A 248 12.37 12.45 0.35
CA TRP A 248 12.29 13.79 0.94
C TRP A 248 13.16 14.86 0.26
N LYS A 249 14.39 14.51 -0.14
CA LYS A 249 15.34 15.43 -0.79
C LYS A 249 15.03 15.69 -2.27
N LYS A 250 14.31 14.79 -2.92
CA LYS A 250 13.93 14.87 -4.35
C LYS A 250 12.57 15.52 -4.52
N THR A 251 11.72 15.44 -3.51
CA THR A 251 10.38 16.01 -3.53
C THR A 251 10.41 17.53 -3.44
N GLU A 252 9.65 18.19 -4.32
CA GLU A 252 9.42 19.63 -4.23
C GLU A 252 8.54 19.96 -3.02
N ASN A 253 8.99 20.90 -2.18
CA ASN A 253 8.28 21.34 -0.97
C ASN A 253 7.81 20.18 -0.06
N PRO A 254 8.73 19.32 0.42
CA PRO A 254 8.37 18.09 1.13
C PRO A 254 7.59 18.34 2.43
N LYS A 255 7.82 19.49 3.08
CA LYS A 255 7.06 19.90 4.27
C LYS A 255 5.58 20.14 3.97
N ILE A 256 5.26 20.78 2.83
CA ILE A 256 3.87 21.04 2.43
C ILE A 256 3.20 19.71 2.08
N GLN A 257 3.87 18.84 1.32
CA GLN A 257 3.34 17.52 0.98
C GLN A 257 3.10 16.67 2.24
N LEU A 258 4.02 16.72 3.21
CA LEU A 258 3.85 16.03 4.49
C LEU A 258 2.62 16.55 5.26
N THR A 259 2.45 17.87 5.34
CA THR A 259 1.26 18.47 5.98
C THR A 259 -0.02 18.02 5.29
N ILE A 260 -0.07 18.02 3.95
CA ILE A 260 -1.23 17.54 3.18
C ILE A 260 -1.49 16.07 3.49
N HIS A 261 -0.47 15.22 3.52
CA HIS A 261 -0.62 13.81 3.87
C HIS A 261 -1.16 13.62 5.29
N ILE A 262 -0.62 14.32 6.28
CA ILE A 262 -1.09 14.23 7.67
C ILE A 262 -2.55 14.68 7.78
N VAL A 263 -2.91 15.81 7.17
CA VAL A 263 -4.29 16.31 7.13
C VAL A 263 -5.22 15.29 6.48
N ASN A 264 -4.83 14.71 5.35
CA ASN A 264 -5.61 13.67 4.68
C ASN A 264 -5.79 12.43 5.56
N ILE A 265 -4.75 11.97 6.26
CA ILE A 265 -4.84 10.83 7.18
C ILE A 265 -5.83 11.13 8.30
N ILE A 266 -5.75 12.32 8.91
CA ILE A 266 -6.68 12.75 9.97
C ILE A 266 -8.11 12.77 9.44
N ILE A 267 -8.35 13.40 8.28
CA ILE A 267 -9.67 13.46 7.66
C ILE A 267 -10.21 12.06 7.40
N ASN A 268 -9.40 11.13 6.89
CA ASN A 268 -9.85 9.75 6.62
C ASN A 268 -10.24 9.02 7.92
N PHE A 269 -9.49 9.18 9.02
CA PHE A 269 -9.88 8.59 10.31
C PHE A 269 -11.11 9.26 10.93
N VAL A 270 -11.30 10.56 10.72
CA VAL A 270 -12.52 11.28 11.14
C VAL A 270 -13.73 10.78 10.33
N LEU A 271 -13.59 10.61 9.02
CA LEU A 271 -14.63 10.01 8.17
C LEU A 271 -14.89 8.55 8.55
N GLY A 272 -13.90 7.84 9.06
CA GLY A 272 -14.05 6.48 9.59
C GLY A 272 -14.87 6.38 10.88
N LEU A 273 -15.26 7.50 11.49
CA LEU A 273 -16.24 7.54 12.59
C LEU A 273 -17.69 7.48 12.09
N LEU A 274 -17.91 7.52 10.77
CA LEU A 274 -19.24 7.35 10.19
C LEU A 274 -19.78 5.94 10.47
N PRO A 275 -21.10 5.78 10.64
CA PRO A 275 -21.69 4.48 10.92
C PRO A 275 -21.46 3.52 9.75
N GLY A 276 -21.07 2.27 10.05
CA GLY A 276 -20.75 1.27 9.04
C GLY A 276 -19.30 1.29 8.54
N VAL A 277 -18.46 2.17 9.08
CA VAL A 277 -17.02 2.23 8.81
C VAL A 277 -16.24 1.78 10.05
N ASP A 278 -15.20 0.97 9.86
CA ASP A 278 -14.43 0.37 10.96
C ASP A 278 -13.02 0.96 11.07
N ASN A 279 -12.87 1.91 11.99
CA ASN A 279 -11.60 2.54 12.30
C ASN A 279 -10.54 1.56 12.85
N PHE A 280 -10.94 0.49 13.55
CA PHE A 280 -9.96 -0.50 14.01
C PHE A 280 -9.37 -1.26 12.82
N SER A 281 -10.20 -1.61 11.83
CA SER A 281 -9.70 -2.18 10.56
C SER A 281 -8.78 -1.23 9.80
N HIS A 282 -9.08 0.07 9.81
CA HIS A 282 -8.23 1.09 9.19
C HIS A 282 -6.89 1.24 9.87
N ILE A 283 -6.88 1.28 11.22
CA ILE A 283 -5.65 1.34 12.02
C ILE A 283 -4.79 0.10 11.75
N GLY A 284 -5.39 -1.09 11.78
CA GLY A 284 -4.68 -2.34 11.52
C GLY A 284 -4.07 -2.36 10.11
N GLY A 285 -4.84 -1.95 9.10
CA GLY A 285 -4.37 -1.81 7.73
C GLY A 285 -3.22 -0.82 7.60
N PHE A 286 -3.33 0.37 8.22
CA PHE A 286 -2.30 1.41 8.21
C PHE A 286 -0.99 0.92 8.84
N VAL A 287 -1.06 0.31 10.03
CA VAL A 287 0.12 -0.21 10.75
C VAL A 287 0.80 -1.32 9.95
N ILE A 288 0.04 -2.27 9.42
CA ILE A 288 0.60 -3.37 8.60
C ILE A 288 1.18 -2.83 7.30
N GLY A 289 0.53 -1.84 6.68
CA GLY A 289 1.06 -1.13 5.53
C GLY A 289 2.39 -0.45 5.81
N LEU A 290 2.53 0.24 6.95
CA LEU A 290 3.80 0.82 7.38
C LEU A 290 4.87 -0.25 7.56
N LEU A 291 4.57 -1.34 8.28
CA LEU A 291 5.54 -2.40 8.56
C LEU A 291 6.00 -3.11 7.28
N LEU A 292 5.05 -3.51 6.41
CA LEU A 292 5.35 -4.13 5.13
C LEU A 292 6.04 -3.16 4.16
N GLY A 293 5.63 -1.90 4.17
CA GLY A 293 6.26 -0.83 3.40
C GLY A 293 7.71 -0.64 3.82
N LEU A 294 8.02 -0.57 5.12
CA LEU A 294 9.39 -0.52 5.63
C LEU A 294 10.20 -1.76 5.23
N ALA A 295 9.62 -2.95 5.29
CA ALA A 295 10.30 -4.19 4.90
C ALA A 295 10.58 -4.27 3.38
N ILE A 296 9.67 -3.75 2.54
CA ILE A 296 9.73 -3.87 1.08
C ILE A 296 10.48 -2.69 0.43
N LEU A 297 10.17 -1.46 0.84
CA LEU A 297 10.79 -0.22 0.35
C LEU A 297 12.15 0.04 1.01
N GLY A 298 12.32 -0.42 2.26
CA GLY A 298 13.60 -0.34 2.98
C GLY A 298 14.69 -1.26 2.43
N SER A 299 14.37 -2.15 1.48
CA SER A 299 15.40 -2.74 0.62
C SER A 299 15.94 -1.62 -0.27
N PRO A 300 17.14 -1.08 0.03
CA PRO A 300 17.65 0.07 -0.70
C PRO A 300 17.74 -0.28 -2.17
N GLY A 301 17.68 0.72 -3.05
CA GLY A 301 18.03 0.62 -4.47
C GLY A 301 19.49 0.20 -4.74
N ASN A 302 20.02 -0.75 -3.99
CA ASN A 302 21.38 -1.28 -4.09
C ASN A 302 21.52 -2.38 -5.16
N LEU A 303 20.43 -2.84 -5.79
CA LEU A 303 20.53 -3.70 -6.98
C LEU A 303 20.34 -2.97 -8.33
N ARG A 304 19.81 -1.74 -8.35
CA ARG A 304 19.75 -0.95 -9.61
C ARG A 304 21.04 -0.16 -9.89
N ARG A 305 21.90 0.05 -8.88
CA ARG A 305 23.21 0.71 -9.05
C ARG A 305 24.39 -0.23 -9.38
N HIS A 306 24.23 -1.55 -9.28
CA HIS A 306 25.28 -2.51 -9.66
C HIS A 306 25.11 -3.14 -11.05
N ILE A 307 24.07 -2.75 -11.80
CA ILE A 307 23.91 -3.14 -13.21
C ILE A 307 24.19 -1.90 -14.07
N LYS A 308 25.42 -1.38 -13.98
CA LYS A 308 26.01 -0.68 -15.14
C LYS A 308 26.47 -1.75 -16.15
N PRO A 309 26.32 -1.49 -17.46
CA PRO A 309 26.42 -2.51 -18.51
C PRO A 309 27.89 -2.83 -18.80
N ARG A 310 28.35 -4.02 -18.42
CA ARG A 310 29.46 -4.76 -19.04
C ARG A 310 29.65 -6.08 -18.30
N LEU A 311 28.79 -7.05 -18.54
CA LEU A 311 29.13 -8.45 -18.29
C LEU A 311 29.02 -9.19 -19.61
N SER A 312 30.20 -9.61 -20.05
CA SER A 312 30.46 -10.50 -21.17
C SER A 312 29.37 -11.57 -21.33
N ARG A 313 28.98 -11.79 -22.58
CA ARG A 313 27.92 -12.64 -23.14
C ARG A 313 28.03 -14.15 -22.81
N SER A 314 28.76 -14.54 -21.77
CA SER A 314 29.10 -15.94 -21.50
C SER A 314 28.29 -16.62 -20.39
N THR A 315 27.59 -15.89 -19.51
CA THR A 315 26.93 -16.49 -18.32
C THR A 315 25.41 -16.57 -18.39
N THR A 316 24.77 -16.11 -19.46
CA THR A 316 23.30 -16.08 -19.58
C THR A 316 22.64 -17.45 -19.76
N LYS A 317 23.40 -18.51 -20.05
CA LYS A 317 22.83 -19.84 -20.31
C LYS A 317 22.45 -20.62 -19.05
N GLU A 318 23.12 -20.39 -17.91
CA GLU A 318 22.84 -21.13 -16.66
C GLU A 318 21.74 -20.48 -15.79
N TRP A 319 21.61 -19.14 -15.84
CA TRP A 319 20.71 -18.41 -14.95
C TRP A 319 19.21 -18.52 -15.32
N ASN A 320 18.90 -18.84 -16.58
CA ASN A 320 17.53 -19.02 -17.05
C ASN A 320 16.87 -20.31 -16.54
N ASN A 321 17.64 -21.29 -16.06
CA ASN A 321 17.10 -22.59 -15.63
C ASN A 321 16.87 -22.73 -14.11
N SER A 322 17.01 -21.65 -13.33
CA SER A 322 16.77 -21.70 -11.88
C SER A 322 15.27 -21.57 -11.52
N PRO A 323 14.74 -22.40 -10.60
CA PRO A 323 13.39 -22.27 -10.06
C PRO A 323 13.11 -20.87 -9.48
N TRP A 324 11.86 -20.41 -9.60
CA TRP A 324 11.43 -19.05 -9.25
C TRP A 324 11.70 -18.68 -7.78
N TYR A 325 11.63 -19.63 -6.85
CA TYR A 325 11.87 -19.38 -5.43
C TYR A 325 13.36 -19.08 -5.14
N LYS A 326 14.31 -19.69 -5.85
CA LYS A 326 15.74 -19.35 -5.71
C LYS A 326 16.04 -17.92 -6.16
N LYS A 327 15.31 -17.42 -7.17
CA LYS A 327 15.41 -16.01 -7.60
C LYS A 327 14.89 -15.03 -6.55
N LEU A 328 13.92 -15.45 -5.72
CA LEU A 328 13.36 -14.65 -4.63
C LEU A 328 14.33 -14.51 -3.43
N PHE A 329 15.24 -15.47 -3.22
CA PHE A 329 16.06 -15.56 -2.00
C PHE A 329 17.59 -15.52 -2.20
N CYS A 330 18.09 -15.36 -3.43
CA CYS A 330 19.52 -15.47 -3.79
C CYS A 330 20.45 -14.40 -3.17
N HIS A 331 19.91 -13.38 -2.51
CA HIS A 331 20.69 -12.24 -2.00
C HIS A 331 20.35 -11.83 -0.57
N ARG A 332 19.92 -12.78 0.26
CA ARG A 332 19.79 -12.55 1.70
C ARG A 332 21.12 -12.86 2.40
N GLN A 333 21.82 -11.82 2.86
CA GLN A 333 22.98 -12.00 3.73
C GLN A 333 22.60 -12.84 4.96
N LYS A 334 23.53 -13.71 5.38
CA LYS A 334 23.36 -14.67 6.49
C LYS A 334 22.90 -14.04 7.82
N GLN A 335 23.00 -12.71 7.97
CA GLN A 335 22.55 -11.98 9.16
C GLN A 335 21.02 -11.91 9.33
N TRP A 336 20.23 -12.23 8.30
CA TRP A 336 18.75 -12.29 8.39
C TRP A 336 18.24 -13.39 9.34
N TRP A 337 19.04 -14.40 9.63
CA TRP A 337 18.66 -15.52 10.50
C TRP A 337 18.88 -15.25 12.00
N ALA A 338 19.65 -14.22 12.36
CA ALA A 338 19.95 -13.89 13.76
C ALA A 338 18.79 -13.19 14.49
N TRP A 339 17.72 -12.82 13.77
CA TRP A 339 16.51 -12.21 14.34
C TRP A 339 15.39 -13.23 14.64
N TRP A 340 15.61 -14.51 14.34
CA TRP A 340 14.66 -15.60 14.54
C TRP A 340 15.16 -16.67 15.55
N LEU A 341 16.22 -16.35 16.29
CA LEU A 341 16.69 -17.05 17.51
C LEU A 341 16.65 -16.03 18.64
#